data_AF-A0A7S1SIA4-F1
#
_entry.id   AF-A0A7S1SIA4-F1
#
_cell.length_a   1.000
_cell.length_b   1.000
_cell.length_c   1.000
_cell.angle_alpha   90.00
_cell.angle_beta   90.00
_cell.angle_gamma   90.00
#
_symmetry.space_group_name_H-M   'P 1'
#
loop_
_entity.id
_entity.type
_entity.pdbx_description
1 polymer ?
#
loop_
_entity_poly.entity_id
_entity_poly.type
_entity_poly.pdbx_seq_one_letter_code
_entity_poly.pdbx_strand_id
1 'polypeptide(L)'
;HVGRFILCLLALVLQLFMELLLIWLAAVSDRAKYTAAPGLQDNVDIALRWLSDASPLCKAAITAHWLDSLSFLLVFLATVLSPLWDQVPFSGFAMASRMMLTIATSRLLRCACFMATILPSPRPGCYRRKFPPVPESVWEIIAYPFSHISCAGGCNDLIFSGHCGFWTTSLLVFNTYYRGHTGCLALLALGLLQTAARDVVERYHYSVDMILAVFCTWAVWRWLEPVYPASAILKPRPPGFPSDPRPPGVMLLAGAAVLGGLSVIISLD
;
A
#
# COMPACT_ATOMS: atom_id res chain seq x y z
N HIS A 1 -11.77 4.89 21.18
CA HIS A 1 -11.30 4.50 19.83
C HIS A 1 -10.96 5.70 18.93
N VAL A 2 -11.75 6.79 18.94
CA VAL A 2 -11.55 7.94 18.03
C VAL A 2 -10.20 8.66 18.21
N GLY A 3 -9.79 9.01 19.44
CA GLY A 3 -8.50 9.68 19.65
C GLY A 3 -7.29 8.88 19.15
N ARG A 4 -7.31 7.55 19.36
CA ARG A 4 -6.30 6.64 18.81
C ARG A 4 -6.33 6.60 17.28
N PHE A 5 -7.52 6.55 16.69
CA PHE A 5 -7.68 6.60 15.23
C PHE A 5 -7.04 7.86 14.64
N ILE A 6 -7.29 9.04 15.25
CA ILE A 6 -6.69 10.31 14.81
C ILE A 6 -5.17 10.25 14.92
N LEU A 7 -4.62 9.76 16.03
CA LEU A 7 -3.17 9.61 16.18
C LEU A 7 -2.55 8.70 15.12
N CYS A 8 -3.18 7.54 14.84
CA CYS A 8 -2.72 6.62 13.81
C CYS A 8 -2.84 7.21 12.40
N LEU A 9 -3.88 8.00 12.13
CA LEU A 9 -4.03 8.71 10.86
C LEU A 9 -2.93 9.74 10.67
N LEU A 10 -2.66 10.57 11.68
CA LEU A 10 -1.57 11.57 11.64
C LEU A 10 -0.21 10.88 11.45
N ALA A 11 0.03 9.77 12.15
CA ALA A 11 1.25 8.98 12.00
C ALA A 11 1.40 8.43 10.57
N LEU A 12 0.32 7.91 9.97
CA LEU A 12 0.33 7.43 8.58
C LEU A 12 0.59 8.57 7.59
N VAL A 13 -0.07 9.73 7.75
CA VAL A 13 0.13 10.89 6.88
C VAL A 13 1.57 11.38 6.96
N LEU A 14 2.11 11.55 8.17
CA LEU A 14 3.51 11.94 8.38
C LEU A 14 4.48 10.93 7.74
N GLN A 15 4.21 9.63 7.91
CA GLN A 15 5.00 8.56 7.32
C GLN A 15 4.99 8.62 5.78
N LEU A 16 3.85 8.89 5.15
CA LEU A 16 3.75 9.02 3.70
C LEU A 16 4.60 10.20 3.19
N PHE A 17 4.53 11.36 3.85
CA PHE A 17 5.36 12.51 3.50
C PHE A 17 6.85 12.22 3.66
N MET A 18 7.24 11.60 4.78
CA MET A 18 8.64 11.24 5.02
C MET A 18 9.15 10.25 3.98
N GLU A 19 8.36 9.23 3.62
CA GLU A 19 8.76 8.28 2.58
C GLU A 19 8.94 8.94 1.21
N LEU A 20 8.04 9.84 0.81
CA LEU A 20 8.19 10.60 -0.44
C LEU A 20 9.51 11.38 -0.46
N LEU A 21 9.85 12.05 0.64
CA LEU A 21 11.12 12.75 0.80
C LEU A 21 12.32 11.80 0.70
N LEU A 22 12.29 10.68 1.42
CA LEU A 22 13.40 9.73 1.45
C LEU A 22 13.60 9.01 0.12
N ILE A 23 12.52 8.68 -0.60
CA ILE A 23 12.60 8.11 -1.97
C ILE A 23 13.32 9.10 -2.90
N TRP A 24 12.97 10.38 -2.83
CA TRP A 24 13.62 11.42 -3.62
C TRP A 24 15.10 11.57 -3.25
N LEU A 25 15.41 11.67 -1.95
CA LEU A 25 16.79 11.79 -1.48
C LEU A 25 17.63 10.58 -1.89
N ALA A 26 17.09 9.37 -1.82
CA ALA A 26 17.76 8.17 -2.30
C ALA A 26 18.03 8.25 -3.82
N ALA A 27 17.05 8.68 -4.62
CA ALA A 27 17.21 8.80 -6.07
C ALA A 27 18.26 9.86 -6.46
N VAL A 28 18.29 11.00 -5.76
CA VAL A 28 19.25 12.08 -5.99
C VAL A 28 20.65 11.75 -5.49
N SER A 29 20.78 11.01 -4.39
CA SER A 29 22.09 10.65 -3.83
C SER A 29 22.79 9.50 -4.56
N ASP A 30 22.03 8.59 -5.19
CA ASP A 30 22.62 7.46 -5.91
C ASP A 30 23.49 7.93 -7.09
N ARG A 31 24.73 7.45 -7.16
CA ARG A 31 25.66 7.74 -8.28
C ARG A 31 25.47 6.77 -9.43
N ALA A 32 24.95 5.57 -9.18
CA ALA A 32 24.74 4.54 -10.21
C ALA A 32 23.64 4.95 -11.21
N LYS A 33 22.81 5.95 -10.88
CA LYS A 33 21.85 6.53 -11.83
C LYS A 33 22.44 6.97 -13.18
N TYR A 34 23.73 7.30 -13.25
CA TYR A 34 24.41 7.72 -14.48
C TYR A 34 24.98 6.56 -15.30
N THR A 35 25.19 5.39 -14.68
CA THR A 35 25.93 4.28 -15.31
C THR A 35 25.03 3.32 -16.07
N ALA A 36 23.71 3.55 -16.10
CA ALA A 36 22.71 2.70 -16.73
C ALA A 36 22.91 1.20 -16.38
N ALA A 37 23.33 0.94 -15.14
CA ALA A 37 23.64 -0.41 -14.69
C ALA A 37 22.45 -1.36 -14.92
N PRO A 38 22.71 -2.58 -15.44
CA PRO A 38 21.67 -3.58 -15.56
C PRO A 38 21.13 -3.95 -14.17
N GLY A 39 19.83 -4.26 -14.09
CA GLY A 39 19.23 -4.80 -12.88
C GLY A 39 19.81 -6.17 -12.52
N LEU A 40 19.62 -6.57 -11.27
CA LEU A 40 19.97 -7.90 -10.78
C LEU A 40 19.11 -8.98 -11.48
N GLN A 41 19.65 -10.20 -11.56
CA GLN A 41 18.89 -11.32 -12.11
C GLN A 41 17.76 -11.69 -11.15
N ASP A 42 16.53 -11.71 -11.69
CA ASP A 42 15.33 -12.16 -10.98
C ASP A 42 14.72 -13.36 -11.70
N ASN A 43 14.84 -14.54 -11.10
CA ASN A 43 14.33 -15.78 -11.69
C ASN A 43 12.80 -15.81 -11.77
N VAL A 44 12.12 -15.08 -10.89
CA VAL A 44 10.65 -14.97 -10.93
C VAL A 44 10.22 -14.06 -12.08
N ASP A 45 10.94 -12.96 -12.35
CA ASP A 45 10.72 -12.13 -13.55
C ASP A 45 10.87 -12.99 -14.82
N ILE A 46 11.94 -13.79 -14.91
CA ILE A 46 12.18 -14.68 -16.05
C ILE A 46 11.03 -15.68 -16.22
N ALA A 47 10.60 -16.33 -15.14
CA ALA A 47 9.51 -17.30 -15.17
C ALA A 47 8.15 -16.68 -15.52
N LEU A 48 7.83 -15.51 -14.95
CA LEU A 48 6.56 -14.81 -15.23
C LEU A 48 6.53 -14.27 -16.66
N ARG A 49 7.66 -13.80 -17.20
CA ARG A 49 7.77 -13.40 -18.61
C ARG A 49 7.61 -14.59 -19.54
N TRP A 50 8.25 -15.72 -19.23
CA TRP A 50 8.05 -16.95 -19.99
C TRP A 50 6.56 -17.36 -20.02
N LEU A 51 5.87 -17.28 -18.87
CA LEU A 51 4.44 -17.56 -18.79
C LEU A 51 3.59 -16.53 -19.56
N SER A 52 3.96 -15.25 -19.47
CA SER A 52 3.31 -14.16 -20.19
C SER A 52 3.43 -14.34 -21.71
N ASP A 53 4.62 -14.70 -22.20
CA ASP A 53 4.89 -14.90 -23.62
C ASP A 53 4.31 -16.22 -24.15
N ALA A 54 3.96 -17.17 -23.27
CA ALA A 54 3.36 -18.45 -23.65
C ALA A 54 1.94 -18.30 -24.23
N SER A 55 1.16 -17.30 -23.80
CA SER A 55 -0.15 -17.03 -24.41
C SER A 55 -0.59 -15.57 -24.30
N PRO A 56 -1.31 -15.02 -25.31
CA PRO A 56 -1.81 -13.64 -25.25
C PRO A 56 -2.80 -13.43 -24.08
N LEU A 57 -3.51 -14.47 -23.67
CA LEU A 57 -4.40 -14.42 -22.51
C LEU A 57 -3.61 -14.32 -21.20
N CYS A 58 -2.54 -15.08 -21.04
CA CYS A 58 -1.65 -14.99 -19.87
C CYS A 58 -1.02 -13.61 -19.78
N LYS A 59 -0.53 -13.08 -20.92
CA LYS A 59 -0.02 -11.71 -20.99
C LYS A 59 -1.05 -10.70 -20.53
N ALA A 60 -2.25 -10.74 -21.12
CA ALA A 60 -3.33 -9.83 -20.76
C ALA A 60 -3.73 -9.95 -19.28
N ALA A 61 -3.80 -11.16 -18.73
CA ALA A 61 -4.14 -11.39 -17.34
C ALA A 61 -3.08 -10.83 -16.37
N ILE A 62 -1.79 -11.00 -16.68
CA ILE A 62 -0.68 -10.53 -15.83
C ILE A 62 -0.55 -9.01 -15.91
N THR A 63 -0.62 -8.41 -17.11
CA THR A 63 -0.40 -6.97 -17.30
C THR A 63 -1.65 -6.12 -17.04
N ALA A 64 -2.82 -6.72 -16.90
CA ALA A 64 -4.04 -5.95 -16.64
C ALA A 64 -4.00 -5.29 -15.25
N HIS A 65 -4.63 -4.12 -15.15
CA HIS A 65 -4.80 -3.42 -13.89
C HIS A 65 -6.09 -3.89 -13.20
N TRP A 66 -6.06 -5.07 -12.57
CA TRP A 66 -7.25 -5.60 -11.90
C TRP A 66 -7.58 -4.81 -10.64
N LEU A 67 -6.53 -4.41 -9.92
CA LEU A 67 -6.63 -3.67 -8.67
C LEU A 67 -5.62 -2.52 -8.68
N ASP A 68 -6.09 -1.41 -8.14
CA ASP A 68 -5.39 -0.14 -8.10
C ASP A 68 -5.53 0.52 -6.72
N SER A 69 -4.98 1.73 -6.59
CA SER A 69 -5.06 2.52 -5.35
C SER A 69 -6.50 2.85 -4.96
N LEU A 70 -7.40 3.05 -5.94
CA LEU A 70 -8.82 3.27 -5.66
C LEU A 70 -9.45 2.04 -5.02
N SER A 71 -9.16 0.86 -5.57
CA SER A 71 -9.62 -0.42 -5.05
C SER A 71 -9.22 -0.60 -3.59
N PHE A 72 -7.98 -0.23 -3.25
CA PHE A 72 -7.54 -0.24 -1.85
C PHE A 72 -8.34 0.73 -0.97
N LEU A 73 -8.55 1.97 -1.41
CA LEU A 73 -9.35 2.96 -0.66
C LEU A 73 -10.77 2.45 -0.43
N LEU A 74 -11.39 1.84 -1.45
CA LEU A 74 -12.72 1.26 -1.34
C LEU A 74 -12.75 0.09 -0.35
N VAL A 75 -11.76 -0.82 -0.38
CA VAL A 75 -11.65 -1.91 0.60
C VAL A 75 -11.44 -1.38 2.02
N PHE A 76 -10.61 -0.35 2.18
CA PHE A 76 -10.41 0.31 3.47
C PHE A 76 -11.71 0.91 4.00
N LEU A 77 -12.39 1.74 3.20
CA LEU A 77 -13.66 2.35 3.59
C LEU A 77 -14.73 1.30 3.88
N ALA A 78 -14.85 0.26 3.05
CA ALA A 78 -15.77 -0.84 3.27
C ALA A 78 -15.49 -1.53 4.62
N THR A 79 -14.23 -1.76 4.97
CA THR A 79 -13.85 -2.36 6.26
C THR A 79 -14.23 -1.46 7.44
N VAL A 80 -13.88 -0.16 7.36
CA VAL A 80 -14.09 0.78 8.46
C VAL A 80 -15.57 1.10 8.68
N LEU A 81 -16.36 1.12 7.60
CA LEU A 81 -17.77 1.45 7.64
C LEU A 81 -18.67 0.22 7.78
N SER A 82 -18.18 -1.01 7.60
CA SER A 82 -19.01 -2.22 7.74
C SER A 82 -19.75 -2.34 9.08
N PRO A 83 -19.24 -1.84 10.23
CA PRO A 83 -20.00 -1.85 11.47
C PRO A 83 -21.28 -1.00 11.43
N LEU A 84 -21.41 -0.02 10.51
CA LEU A 84 -22.64 0.76 10.32
C LEU A 84 -23.80 -0.07 9.76
N TRP A 85 -23.50 -1.26 9.21
CA TRP A 85 -24.48 -2.23 8.70
C TRP A 85 -24.46 -3.52 9.51
N ASP A 86 -23.99 -3.47 10.76
CA ASP A 86 -23.97 -4.60 11.69
C ASP A 86 -23.28 -5.87 11.11
N GLN A 87 -22.37 -5.70 10.12
CA GLN A 87 -21.70 -6.82 9.43
C GLN A 87 -20.65 -7.51 10.30
N VAL A 88 -20.04 -6.75 11.21
CA VAL A 88 -19.00 -7.25 12.12
C VAL A 88 -19.19 -6.67 13.51
N PRO A 89 -18.92 -7.45 14.57
CA PRO A 89 -19.13 -7.01 15.95
C PRO A 89 -17.92 -6.22 16.49
N PHE A 90 -17.17 -5.53 15.62
CA PHE A 90 -15.94 -4.81 15.94
C PHE A 90 -16.08 -3.31 15.71
N SER A 91 -15.28 -2.51 16.39
CA SER A 91 -15.26 -1.06 16.16
C SER A 91 -14.50 -0.71 14.89
N GLY A 92 -15.17 -0.03 13.95
CA GLY A 92 -14.59 0.43 12.69
C GLY A 92 -13.33 1.28 12.89
N PHE A 93 -13.41 2.28 13.78
CA PHE A 93 -12.26 3.12 14.15
C PHE A 93 -11.12 2.32 14.77
N ALA A 94 -11.41 1.25 15.51
CA ALA A 94 -10.40 0.43 16.14
C ALA A 94 -9.67 -0.47 15.13
N MET A 95 -10.42 -1.09 14.21
CA MET A 95 -9.86 -1.82 13.07
C MET A 95 -8.99 -0.89 12.21
N ALA A 96 -9.52 0.29 11.86
CA ALA A 96 -8.82 1.32 11.11
C ALA A 96 -7.49 1.75 11.79
N SER A 97 -7.51 1.94 13.12
CA SER A 97 -6.30 2.30 13.88
C SER A 97 -5.19 1.27 13.70
N ARG A 98 -5.53 -0.02 13.82
CA ARG A 98 -4.56 -1.12 13.67
C ARG A 98 -4.06 -1.23 12.23
N MET A 99 -4.95 -1.09 11.25
CA MET A 99 -4.59 -1.07 9.82
C MET A 99 -3.61 0.05 9.50
N MET A 100 -3.97 1.29 9.85
CA MET A 100 -3.14 2.47 9.55
C MET A 100 -1.78 2.38 10.24
N LEU A 101 -1.73 1.93 11.50
CA LEU A 101 -0.45 1.77 12.19
C LEU A 101 0.39 0.65 11.58
N THR A 102 -0.21 -0.47 11.16
CA THR A 102 0.50 -1.56 10.46
C THR A 102 1.13 -1.06 9.18
N ILE A 103 0.35 -0.31 8.39
CA ILE A 103 0.82 0.31 7.16
C ILE A 103 1.96 1.29 7.47
N ALA A 104 1.76 2.21 8.43
CA ALA A 104 2.75 3.21 8.78
C ALA A 104 4.07 2.57 9.24
N THR A 105 4.02 1.58 10.14
CA THR A 105 5.20 0.87 10.61
C THR A 105 5.88 0.07 9.49
N SER A 106 5.13 -0.63 8.64
CA SER A 106 5.71 -1.37 7.51
C SER A 106 6.43 -0.44 6.54
N ARG A 107 5.85 0.75 6.29
CA ARG A 107 6.45 1.79 5.44
C ARG A 107 7.65 2.46 6.10
N LEU A 108 7.69 2.56 7.42
CA LEU A 108 8.86 3.04 8.16
C LEU A 108 10.04 2.06 8.04
N LEU A 109 9.78 0.76 8.21
CA LEU A 109 10.80 -0.28 8.01
C LEU A 109 11.34 -0.26 6.58
N ARG A 110 10.45 -0.08 5.60
CA ARG A 110 10.83 0.14 4.20
C ARG A 110 11.79 1.30 4.03
N CYS A 111 11.48 2.46 4.62
CA CYS A 111 12.34 3.63 4.59
C CYS A 111 13.73 3.34 5.16
N ALA A 112 13.79 2.65 6.30
CA ALA A 112 15.06 2.25 6.90
C ALA A 112 15.89 1.35 5.97
N CYS A 113 15.26 0.40 5.28
CA CYS A 113 15.97 -0.53 4.42
C CYS A 113 16.51 0.11 3.14
N PHE A 114 15.71 0.86 2.37
CA PHE A 114 16.24 1.47 1.14
C PHE A 114 17.24 2.60 1.42
N MET A 115 17.19 3.21 2.60
CA MET A 115 18.21 4.18 3.02
C MET A 115 19.53 3.50 3.44
N ALA A 116 19.47 2.25 3.92
CA ALA A 116 20.66 1.48 4.31
C ALA A 116 21.28 0.71 3.14
N THR A 117 20.49 0.30 2.16
CA THR A 117 20.93 -0.55 1.04
C THR A 117 20.33 -0.04 -0.27
N ILE A 118 21.19 0.49 -1.15
CA ILE A 118 20.80 0.92 -2.50
C ILE A 118 21.19 -0.17 -3.48
N LEU A 119 20.20 -0.79 -4.13
CA LEU A 119 20.40 -1.73 -5.24
C LEU A 119 19.98 -1.06 -6.56
N PRO A 120 20.58 -1.48 -7.69
CA PRO A 120 20.24 -0.93 -9.00
C PRO A 120 18.79 -1.26 -9.36
N SER A 121 18.13 -0.31 -10.03
CA SER A 121 16.76 -0.51 -10.50
C SER A 121 16.64 -1.68 -11.47
N PRO A 122 15.55 -2.46 -11.41
CA PRO A 122 15.20 -3.44 -12.44
C PRO A 122 15.10 -2.85 -13.86
N ARG A 123 14.81 -1.53 -13.98
CA ARG A 123 14.72 -0.81 -15.26
C ARG A 123 15.95 0.10 -15.46
N PRO A 124 16.90 -0.26 -16.36
CA PRO A 124 18.06 0.58 -16.66
C PRO A 124 17.65 1.98 -17.11
N GLY A 125 18.32 3.01 -16.59
CA GLY A 125 18.03 4.41 -16.91
C GLY A 125 16.71 4.94 -16.36
N CYS A 126 16.13 4.32 -15.31
CA CYS A 126 14.89 4.79 -14.69
C CYS A 126 14.95 6.28 -14.31
N TYR A 127 16.03 6.71 -13.65
CA TYR A 127 16.17 8.08 -13.17
C TYR A 127 16.02 9.10 -14.31
N ARG A 128 16.74 8.90 -15.42
CA ARG A 128 16.74 9.80 -16.58
C ARG A 128 15.36 9.95 -17.25
N ARG A 129 14.48 8.95 -17.11
CA ARG A 129 13.13 8.98 -17.68
C ARG A 129 12.10 9.65 -16.77
N LYS A 130 12.37 9.70 -15.45
CA LYS A 130 11.36 9.99 -14.43
C LYS A 130 11.64 11.24 -13.62
N PHE A 131 12.90 11.53 -13.36
CA PHE A 131 13.32 12.64 -12.52
C PHE A 131 14.07 13.70 -13.33
N PRO A 132 13.93 14.99 -12.98
CA PRO A 132 14.70 16.07 -13.59
C PRO A 132 16.19 15.96 -13.23
N PRO A 133 17.06 16.74 -13.91
CA PRO A 133 18.43 16.91 -13.47
C PRO A 133 18.48 17.36 -12.00
N VAL A 134 19.49 16.89 -11.27
CA VAL A 134 19.66 17.20 -9.85
C VAL A 134 19.88 18.71 -9.68
N PRO A 135 19.06 19.42 -8.88
CA PRO A 135 19.28 20.84 -8.59
C PRO A 135 20.61 21.08 -7.87
N GLU A 136 21.22 22.24 -8.09
CA GLU A 136 22.51 22.60 -7.47
C GLU A 136 22.36 23.05 -6.01
N SER A 137 21.18 23.57 -5.62
CA SER A 137 20.94 24.07 -4.27
C SER A 137 20.28 23.02 -3.37
N VAL A 138 20.78 22.91 -2.13
CA VAL A 138 20.25 21.97 -1.12
C VAL A 138 18.77 22.25 -0.80
N TRP A 139 18.39 23.54 -0.82
CA TRP A 139 16.99 23.94 -0.58
C TRP A 139 16.06 23.45 -1.69
N GLU A 140 16.45 23.56 -2.95
CA GLU A 140 15.66 23.04 -4.07
C GLU A 140 15.51 21.52 -3.99
N ILE A 141 16.57 20.81 -3.57
CA ILE A 141 16.50 19.36 -3.34
C ILE A 141 15.45 19.03 -2.28
N ILE A 142 15.40 19.76 -1.16
CA ILE A 142 14.43 19.48 -0.09
C ILE A 142 13.01 19.93 -0.47
N ALA A 143 12.86 21.03 -1.20
CA ALA A 143 11.56 21.59 -1.59
C ALA A 143 10.91 20.83 -2.76
N TYR A 144 11.70 20.06 -3.54
CA TYR A 144 11.21 19.37 -4.74
C TYR A 144 10.04 18.40 -4.46
N PRO A 145 10.10 17.50 -3.46
CA PRO A 145 8.98 16.58 -3.17
C PRO A 145 7.68 17.28 -2.76
N PHE A 146 7.76 18.49 -2.20
CA PHE A 146 6.59 19.26 -1.76
C PHE A 146 5.94 20.03 -2.92
N SER A 147 6.69 20.36 -3.96
CA SER A 147 6.19 21.05 -5.15
C SER A 147 5.78 20.09 -6.27
N HIS A 148 6.41 18.92 -6.33
CA HIS A 148 6.18 17.90 -7.34
C HIS A 148 5.87 16.57 -6.65
N ILE A 149 4.63 16.40 -6.21
CA ILE A 149 4.16 15.14 -5.61
C ILE A 149 4.10 14.10 -6.71
N SER A 150 5.20 13.37 -6.90
CA SER A 150 5.25 12.22 -7.81
C SER A 150 4.90 10.95 -7.03
N CYS A 151 3.64 10.50 -7.14
CA CYS A 151 3.22 9.20 -6.64
C CYS A 151 3.80 8.03 -7.44
N ALA A 152 4.58 8.30 -8.49
CA ALA A 152 5.06 7.30 -9.43
C ALA A 152 6.09 6.30 -8.83
N GLY A 153 6.55 6.48 -7.59
CA GLY A 153 7.52 5.59 -6.92
C GLY A 153 8.99 5.95 -7.21
N GLY A 154 9.93 5.25 -6.58
CA GLY A 154 11.37 5.50 -6.74
C GLY A 154 11.96 4.90 -8.02
N CYS A 155 13.20 5.30 -8.32
CA CYS A 155 14.04 4.68 -9.35
C CYS A 155 15.22 3.89 -8.77
N ASN A 156 15.21 3.67 -7.46
CA ASN A 156 16.12 2.76 -6.80
C ASN A 156 15.34 1.51 -6.41
N ASP A 157 16.05 0.44 -6.09
CA ASP A 157 15.41 -0.68 -5.47
C ASP A 157 14.80 -0.27 -4.13
N LEU A 158 13.59 -0.75 -3.94
CA LEU A 158 12.68 -0.34 -2.92
C LEU A 158 12.25 -1.67 -2.30
N ILE A 159 13.19 -2.29 -1.56
CA ILE A 159 13.20 -3.63 -0.92
C ILE A 159 11.86 -4.14 -0.35
N PHE A 160 10.89 -3.25 -0.14
CA PHE A 160 9.55 -3.56 0.38
C PHE A 160 8.42 -2.94 -0.44
N SER A 161 7.83 -3.61 -1.43
CA SER A 161 6.76 -2.98 -2.22
C SER A 161 5.62 -2.42 -1.35
N GLY A 162 5.33 -1.12 -1.52
CA GLY A 162 4.26 -0.44 -0.80
C GLY A 162 2.88 -0.97 -1.18
N HIS A 163 2.66 -1.25 -2.48
CA HIS A 163 1.41 -1.83 -2.98
C HIS A 163 1.18 -3.21 -2.38
N CYS A 164 2.22 -4.06 -2.35
CA CYS A 164 2.14 -5.38 -1.76
C CYS A 164 1.80 -5.33 -0.25
N GLY A 165 2.40 -4.39 0.49
CA GLY A 165 2.10 -4.19 1.91
C GLY A 165 0.65 -3.78 2.17
N PHE A 166 0.07 -2.92 1.31
CA PHE A 166 -1.33 -2.53 1.40
C PHE A 166 -2.27 -3.73 1.20
N TRP A 167 -2.10 -4.49 0.12
CA TRP A 167 -2.91 -5.67 -0.17
C TRP A 167 -2.77 -6.77 0.88
N THR A 168 -1.56 -6.97 1.39
CA THR A 168 -1.30 -7.89 2.50
C THR A 168 -2.07 -7.45 3.76
N THR A 169 -2.06 -6.15 4.08
CA THR A 169 -2.82 -5.62 5.23
C THR A 169 -4.32 -5.90 5.06
N SER A 170 -4.89 -5.66 3.89
CA SER A 170 -6.29 -5.96 3.59
C SER A 170 -6.62 -7.44 3.80
N LEU A 171 -5.77 -8.35 3.29
CA LEU A 171 -5.94 -9.79 3.49
C LEU A 171 -5.94 -10.17 4.99
N LEU A 172 -5.00 -9.62 5.76
CA LEU A 172 -4.86 -9.90 7.19
C LEU A 172 -6.04 -9.39 8.01
N VAL A 173 -6.60 -8.25 7.64
CA VAL A 173 -7.80 -7.67 8.25
C VAL A 173 -9.00 -8.58 8.04
N PHE A 174 -9.25 -9.01 6.79
CA PHE A 174 -10.34 -9.93 6.46
C PHE A 174 -10.16 -11.26 7.19
N ASN A 175 -8.94 -11.78 7.27
CA ASN A 175 -8.67 -13.04 7.96
C ASN A 175 -8.87 -12.93 9.48
N THR A 176 -8.63 -11.75 10.05
CA THR A 176 -8.74 -11.52 11.50
C THR A 176 -10.18 -11.23 11.93
N TYR A 177 -10.88 -10.35 11.22
CA TYR A 177 -12.19 -9.81 11.66
C TYR A 177 -13.39 -10.37 10.89
N TYR A 178 -13.20 -10.91 9.69
CA TYR A 178 -14.28 -11.43 8.82
C TYR A 178 -14.14 -12.94 8.64
N ARG A 179 -13.96 -13.66 9.77
CA ARG A 179 -13.86 -15.13 9.76
C ARG A 179 -15.10 -15.75 9.13
N GLY A 180 -14.91 -16.63 8.15
CA GLY A 180 -15.98 -17.30 7.40
C GLY A 180 -16.16 -16.80 5.95
N HIS A 181 -15.59 -15.64 5.58
CA HIS A 181 -15.67 -15.10 4.22
C HIS A 181 -14.51 -15.60 3.32
N THR A 182 -14.44 -16.92 3.10
CA THR A 182 -13.37 -17.55 2.31
C THR A 182 -13.29 -17.04 0.87
N GLY A 183 -14.43 -16.71 0.25
CA GLY A 183 -14.48 -16.12 -1.09
C GLY A 183 -13.82 -14.74 -1.17
N CYS A 184 -14.11 -13.84 -0.22
CA CYS A 184 -13.46 -12.53 -0.15
C CYS A 184 -11.96 -12.65 0.09
N LEU A 185 -11.55 -13.58 0.96
CA LEU A 185 -10.13 -13.86 1.18
C LEU A 185 -9.44 -14.37 -0.08
N ALA A 186 -10.07 -15.28 -0.82
CA ALA A 186 -9.53 -15.79 -2.08
C ALA A 186 -9.39 -14.68 -3.12
N LEU A 187 -10.37 -13.78 -3.24
CA LEU A 187 -10.30 -12.63 -4.14
C LEU A 187 -9.18 -11.65 -3.77
N LEU A 188 -9.02 -11.34 -2.48
CA LEU A 188 -7.93 -10.48 -2.00
C LEU A 188 -6.55 -11.13 -2.21
N ALA A 189 -6.45 -12.44 -1.98
CA ALA A 189 -5.21 -13.20 -2.23
C ALA A 189 -4.87 -13.25 -3.73
N LEU A 190 -5.86 -13.47 -4.59
CA LEU A 190 -5.71 -13.41 -6.04
C LEU A 190 -5.28 -12.02 -6.49
N GLY A 191 -5.88 -10.97 -5.93
CA GLY A 191 -5.51 -9.59 -6.17
C GLY A 191 -4.07 -9.25 -5.77
N LEU A 192 -3.63 -9.74 -4.61
CA LEU A 192 -2.25 -9.63 -4.14
C LEU A 192 -1.28 -10.33 -5.10
N LEU A 193 -1.58 -11.58 -5.49
CA LEU A 193 -0.75 -12.35 -6.43
C LEU A 193 -0.68 -11.69 -7.80
N GLN A 194 -1.80 -11.17 -8.29
CA GLN A 194 -1.87 -10.48 -9.57
C GLN A 194 -1.05 -9.18 -9.53
N THR A 195 -1.21 -8.37 -8.48
CA THR A 195 -0.41 -7.13 -8.29
C THR A 195 1.08 -7.46 -8.20
N ALA A 196 1.44 -8.52 -7.48
CA ALA A 196 2.82 -9.00 -7.37
C ALA A 196 3.40 -9.42 -8.72
N ALA A 197 2.65 -10.20 -9.50
CA ALA A 197 3.08 -10.64 -10.82
C ALA A 197 3.25 -9.45 -11.78
N ARG A 198 2.30 -8.50 -11.78
CA ARG A 198 2.35 -7.31 -12.63
C ARG A 198 3.56 -6.45 -12.31
N ASP A 199 3.74 -6.07 -11.03
CA ASP A 199 4.81 -5.16 -10.61
C ASP A 199 6.21 -5.75 -10.90
N VAL A 200 6.36 -7.08 -10.85
CA VAL A 200 7.60 -7.78 -11.22
C VAL A 200 7.82 -7.80 -12.74
N VAL A 201 6.81 -8.20 -13.53
CA VAL A 201 6.92 -8.24 -14.99
C VAL A 201 7.15 -6.85 -15.57
N GLU A 202 6.46 -5.85 -15.02
CA GLU A 202 6.68 -4.46 -15.35
C GLU A 202 8.01 -3.94 -14.80
N ARG A 203 8.77 -4.66 -13.98
CA ARG A 203 10.06 -4.22 -13.44
C ARG A 203 9.94 -2.93 -12.61
N TYR A 204 8.85 -2.78 -11.88
CA TYR A 204 8.76 -1.78 -10.82
C TYR A 204 9.46 -2.23 -9.55
N HIS A 205 9.42 -3.54 -9.28
CA HIS A 205 10.01 -4.17 -8.10
C HIS A 205 10.69 -5.49 -8.47
N TYR A 206 11.65 -5.92 -7.66
CA TYR A 206 12.10 -7.31 -7.70
C TYR A 206 11.07 -8.20 -6.99
N SER A 207 11.04 -9.47 -7.35
CA SER A 207 10.16 -10.46 -6.72
C SER A 207 10.44 -10.62 -5.22
N VAL A 208 11.69 -10.46 -4.81
CA VAL A 208 12.08 -10.46 -3.40
C VAL A 208 11.40 -9.32 -2.64
N ASP A 209 11.21 -8.15 -3.25
CA ASP A 209 10.53 -7.01 -2.61
C ASP A 209 9.07 -7.32 -2.32
N MET A 210 8.42 -8.04 -3.23
CA MET A 210 7.03 -8.45 -3.09
C MET A 210 6.90 -9.46 -1.95
N ILE A 211 7.79 -10.46 -1.91
CA ILE A 211 7.80 -11.51 -0.88
C ILE A 211 8.10 -10.91 0.50
N LEU A 212 9.12 -10.07 0.60
CA LEU A 212 9.50 -9.39 1.85
C LEU A 212 8.37 -8.49 2.36
N ALA A 213 7.68 -7.78 1.47
CA ALA A 213 6.52 -6.98 1.86
C ALA A 213 5.42 -7.83 2.53
N VAL A 214 5.11 -9.02 2.00
CA VAL A 214 4.14 -9.93 2.63
C VAL A 214 4.59 -10.33 4.04
N PHE A 215 5.83 -10.81 4.18
CA PHE A 215 6.35 -11.30 5.46
C PHE A 215 6.47 -10.20 6.51
N CYS A 216 7.03 -9.05 6.15
CA CYS A 216 7.20 -7.95 7.10
C CYS A 216 5.87 -7.33 7.48
N THR A 217 4.93 -7.14 6.55
CA THR A 217 3.58 -6.67 6.90
C THR A 217 2.85 -7.67 7.81
N TRP A 218 2.98 -8.98 7.55
CA TRP A 218 2.45 -10.00 8.46
C TRP A 218 3.07 -9.94 9.86
N ALA A 219 4.41 -9.81 9.95
CA ALA A 219 5.12 -9.71 11.22
C ALA A 219 4.71 -8.45 12.00
N VAL A 220 4.61 -7.31 11.33
CA VAL A 220 4.13 -6.05 11.92
C VAL A 220 2.67 -6.18 12.37
N TRP A 221 1.80 -6.81 11.57
CA TRP A 221 0.40 -7.03 11.95
C TRP A 221 0.26 -7.90 13.20
N ARG A 222 1.10 -8.93 13.33
CA ARG A 222 1.21 -9.79 14.51
C ARG A 222 1.72 -9.01 15.72
N TRP A 223 2.78 -8.21 15.54
CA TRP A 223 3.36 -7.39 16.60
C TRP A 223 2.36 -6.34 17.13
N LEU A 224 1.55 -5.77 16.24
CA LEU A 224 0.52 -4.78 16.59
C LEU A 224 -0.83 -5.39 17.00
N GLU A 225 -0.89 -6.71 17.28
CA GLU A 225 -2.09 -7.34 17.84
C GLU A 225 -2.62 -6.64 19.10
N PRO A 226 -1.78 -6.20 20.07
CA PRO A 226 -2.26 -5.50 21.26
C PRO A 226 -2.99 -4.17 20.97
N VAL A 227 -2.74 -3.54 19.82
CA VAL A 227 -3.40 -2.27 19.44
C VAL A 227 -4.90 -2.48 19.30
N TYR A 228 -5.32 -3.59 18.70
CA TYR A 228 -6.72 -3.99 18.72
C TYR A 228 -6.81 -5.51 18.54
N PRO A 229 -6.98 -6.26 19.65
CA PRO A 229 -7.04 -7.72 19.59
C PRO A 229 -8.39 -8.17 19.05
N ALA A 230 -8.42 -9.33 18.38
CA ALA A 230 -9.65 -9.91 17.84
C ALA A 230 -10.66 -10.34 18.93
N SER A 231 -10.24 -10.36 20.20
CA SER A 231 -11.11 -10.60 21.36
C SER A 231 -11.88 -9.36 21.82
N ALA A 232 -11.50 -8.15 21.37
CA ALA A 232 -12.12 -6.89 21.77
C ALA A 232 -13.42 -6.61 20.97
N ILE A 233 -14.38 -7.53 21.11
CA ILE A 233 -15.71 -7.48 20.50
C ILE A 233 -16.54 -6.39 21.20
N LEU A 234 -17.30 -5.61 20.42
CA LEU A 234 -18.25 -4.64 20.96
C LEU A 234 -19.43 -5.37 21.63
N LYS A 235 -20.00 -4.75 22.67
CA LYS A 235 -21.19 -5.32 23.33
C LYS A 235 -22.33 -5.44 22.30
N PRO A 236 -22.94 -6.63 22.15
CA PRO A 236 -24.02 -6.82 21.18
C PRO A 236 -25.23 -5.96 21.55
N ARG A 237 -25.95 -5.48 20.52
CA ARG A 237 -27.20 -4.74 20.69
C ARG A 237 -28.23 -5.64 21.38
N PRO A 238 -28.97 -5.14 22.40
CA PRO A 238 -30.05 -5.91 22.99
C PRO A 238 -31.14 -6.24 21.96
N PRO A 239 -31.75 -7.44 22.01
CA PRO A 239 -32.78 -7.84 21.07
C PRO A 239 -34.00 -6.90 21.16
N GLY A 240 -34.52 -6.48 19.99
CA GLY A 240 -35.70 -5.62 19.89
C GLY A 240 -35.45 -4.10 19.79
N PHE A 241 -34.19 -3.64 19.92
CA PHE A 241 -33.85 -2.24 19.69
C PHE A 241 -33.66 -1.94 18.20
N PRO A 242 -34.17 -0.80 17.69
CA PRO A 242 -33.97 -0.39 16.29
C PRO A 242 -32.48 -0.17 15.99
N SER A 243 -32.10 -0.29 14.72
CA SER A 243 -30.74 0.04 14.28
C SER A 243 -30.41 1.49 14.61
N ASP A 244 -29.15 1.73 15.01
CA ASP A 244 -28.68 3.08 15.28
C ASP A 244 -28.83 3.95 14.03
N PRO A 245 -29.32 5.20 14.15
CA PRO A 245 -29.44 6.08 13.01
C PRO A 245 -28.06 6.32 12.40
N ARG A 246 -27.95 6.17 11.09
CA ARG A 246 -26.69 6.38 10.35
C ARG A 246 -26.41 7.89 10.32
N PRO A 247 -25.37 8.39 11.00
CA PRO A 247 -25.14 9.82 11.08
C PRO A 247 -24.82 10.37 9.67
N PRO A 248 -25.58 11.36 9.16
CA PRO A 248 -25.43 11.86 7.80
C PRO A 248 -24.04 12.44 7.56
N GLY A 249 -23.39 13.00 8.59
CA GLY A 249 -22.02 13.50 8.52
C GLY A 249 -20.99 12.41 8.21
N VAL A 250 -21.15 11.19 8.73
CA VAL A 250 -20.22 10.08 8.43
C VAL A 250 -20.44 9.56 7.01
N MET A 251 -21.69 9.52 6.56
CA MET A 251 -22.03 9.14 5.17
C MET A 251 -21.50 10.16 4.17
N LEU A 252 -21.60 11.46 4.48
CA LEU A 252 -21.02 12.55 3.69
C LEU A 252 -19.49 12.47 3.67
N LEU A 253 -18.85 12.22 4.82
CA LEU A 253 -17.40 12.06 4.90
C LEU A 253 -16.92 10.86 4.06
N ALA A 254 -17.62 9.73 4.14
CA ALA A 254 -17.33 8.55 3.33
C ALA A 254 -17.47 8.85 1.83
N GLY A 255 -18.57 9.52 1.44
CA GLY A 255 -18.78 9.95 0.06
C GLY A 255 -17.69 10.93 -0.42
N ALA A 256 -17.32 11.90 0.40
CA ALA A 256 -16.25 12.85 0.11
C ALA A 256 -14.88 12.16 0.01
N ALA A 257 -14.60 11.14 0.83
CA ALA A 257 -13.36 10.37 0.75
C ALA A 257 -13.27 9.58 -0.58
N VAL A 258 -14.38 8.99 -1.03
CA VAL A 258 -14.44 8.32 -2.35
C VAL A 258 -14.25 9.32 -3.48
N LEU A 259 -14.99 10.44 -3.46
CA LEU A 259 -14.89 11.48 -4.49
C LEU A 259 -13.52 12.16 -4.54
N GLY A 260 -12.94 12.46 -3.37
CA GLY A 260 -11.60 13.01 -3.25
C GLY A 260 -10.52 12.01 -3.70
N GLY A 261 -10.69 10.73 -3.36
CA GLY A 261 -9.84 9.65 -3.88
C GLY A 261 -9.89 9.57 -5.42
N LEU A 262 -11.09 9.62 -5.99
CA LEU A 262 -11.29 9.66 -7.45
C LEU A 262 -10.63 10.89 -8.08
N SER A 263 -10.80 12.08 -7.51
CA SER A 263 -10.24 13.30 -8.08
C SER A 263 -8.70 13.32 -8.01
N VAL A 264 -8.11 12.80 -6.93
CA VAL A 264 -6.65 12.67 -6.80
C VAL A 264 -6.12 11.66 -7.82
N ILE A 265 -6.79 10.52 -8.00
CA ILE A 265 -6.34 9.50 -8.96
C ILE A 265 -6.46 10.00 -10.40
N ILE A 266 -7.58 10.63 -10.77
CA ILE A 266 -7.78 11.22 -12.12
C ILE A 266 -6.76 12.33 -12.40
N SER A 267 -6.29 13.03 -11.37
CA SER A 267 -5.26 14.08 -11.52
C SER A 267 -3.84 13.52 -11.57
N LEU A 268 -3.64 12.24 -11.28
CA LEU A 268 -2.34 11.57 -11.23
C LEU A 268 -2.09 10.64 -12.44
N ASP A 269 -3.14 10.27 -13.19
CA ASP A 269 -3.07 9.62 -14.51
C ASP A 269 -2.98 10.66 -15.65
#